data_AF-A0A060C7F0-F1
#
_entry.id   AF-A0A060C7F0-F1
#
_cell.length_a   1.000
_cell.length_b   1.000
_cell.length_c   1.000
_cell.angle_alpha   90.00
_cell.angle_beta   90.00
_cell.angle_gamma   90.00
#
_symmetry.space_group_name_H-M   'P 1'
#
loop_
_entity.id
_entity.type
_entity.pdbx_description
1 polymer ?
#
loop_
_entity_poly.entity_id
_entity_poly.type
_entity_poly.pdbx_seq_one_letter_code
_entity_poly.pdbx_strand_id
1 'polypeptide(L)'
;MWGRYAVDAQQADPDSMLSLYRRAIALRQQTDDLRQGAFAWWELGPQVLAFTRGGVACVVNLGDPVRLPAGSEVLLTSAATDPTDPLRLDRDTAAWLRLLSRR
;
A
#
# COMPACT_ATOMS: atom_id res chain seq x y z
N MET A 1 1.14 31.45 -2.79
CA MET A 1 1.91 30.76 -3.84
C MET A 1 1.82 29.25 -3.61
N TRP A 2 0.93 28.54 -4.29
CA TRP A 2 0.71 27.09 -4.14
C TRP A 2 1.59 26.30 -5.12
N GLY A 3 2.92 26.45 -5.02
CA GLY A 3 3.86 26.00 -6.07
C GLY A 3 4.16 24.51 -6.15
N ARG A 4 3.99 23.74 -5.05
CA ARG A 4 4.33 22.29 -4.99
C ARG A 4 3.14 21.33 -4.83
N TYR A 5 1.95 21.89 -4.62
CA TYR A 5 0.69 21.13 -4.48
C TYR A 5 -0.29 21.45 -5.62
N ALA A 6 0.12 22.28 -6.59
CA ALA A 6 -0.67 22.50 -7.79
C ALA A 6 -0.78 21.19 -8.58
N VAL A 7 -2.00 20.88 -9.01
CA VAL A 7 -2.35 19.66 -9.77
C VAL A 7 -1.43 19.49 -10.98
N ASP A 8 -1.10 20.58 -11.67
CA ASP A 8 -0.25 20.58 -12.86
C ASP A 8 1.19 20.09 -12.59
N ALA A 9 1.76 20.44 -11.43
CA ALA A 9 3.11 19.99 -11.05
C ALA A 9 3.14 18.52 -10.63
N GLN A 10 2.07 18.01 -10.03
CA GLN A 10 1.95 16.60 -9.67
C GLN A 10 1.60 15.70 -10.86
N GLN A 11 0.96 16.25 -11.89
CA GLN A 11 0.56 15.50 -13.08
C GLN A 11 1.75 15.03 -13.93
N ALA A 12 2.88 15.72 -13.86
CA ALA A 12 4.11 15.38 -14.58
C ALA A 12 5.03 14.42 -13.81
N ASP A 13 4.78 14.18 -12.51
CA ASP A 13 5.60 13.32 -11.66
C ASP A 13 4.89 11.98 -11.40
N PRO A 14 5.42 10.84 -11.91
CA PRO A 14 4.85 9.52 -11.71
C PRO A 14 4.91 9.04 -10.26
N ASP A 15 5.76 9.64 -9.43
CA ASP A 15 5.92 9.36 -8.01
C ASP A 15 5.13 10.35 -7.13
N SER A 16 4.35 11.25 -7.75
CA SER A 16 3.49 12.17 -7.02
C SER A 16 2.34 11.45 -6.31
N MET A 17 1.82 12.10 -5.26
CA MET A 17 0.62 11.65 -4.57
C MET A 17 -0.58 11.52 -5.53
N LEU A 18 -0.69 12.37 -6.55
CA LEU A 18 -1.75 12.28 -7.56
C LEU A 18 -1.65 10.98 -8.37
N SER A 19 -0.43 10.66 -8.83
CA SER A 19 -0.14 9.42 -9.56
C SER A 19 -0.40 8.18 -8.68
N LEU A 20 0.00 8.24 -7.41
CA LEU A 20 -0.30 7.21 -6.41
C LEU A 20 -1.82 6.99 -6.26
N TYR A 21 -2.60 8.06 -6.05
CA TYR A 21 -4.05 7.94 -5.90
C TYR A 21 -4.73 7.39 -7.16
N ARG A 22 -4.31 7.82 -8.35
CA ARG A 22 -4.82 7.26 -9.62
C ARG A 22 -4.55 5.77 -9.73
N ARG A 23 -3.34 5.33 -9.41
CA ARG A 23 -2.97 3.90 -9.37
C ARG A 23 -3.82 3.13 -8.35
N ALA A 24 -4.01 3.69 -7.16
CA ALA A 24 -4.83 3.07 -6.11
C ALA A 24 -6.29 2.88 -6.55
N ILE A 25 -6.90 3.91 -7.17
CA ILE A 25 -8.27 3.85 -7.67
C ILE A 25 -8.39 2.82 -8.80
N ALA A 26 -7.48 2.84 -9.77
CA ALA A 26 -7.47 1.87 -10.87
C ALA A 26 -7.34 0.43 -10.34
N LEU A 27 -6.41 0.19 -9.42
CA LEU A 27 -6.21 -1.12 -8.79
C LEU A 27 -7.45 -1.58 -8.02
N ARG A 28 -8.10 -0.67 -7.28
CA ARG A 28 -9.37 -0.94 -6.59
C ARG A 28 -10.49 -1.33 -7.57
N GLN A 29 -10.56 -0.71 -8.75
CA GLN A 29 -11.55 -1.07 -9.76
C GLN A 29 -11.30 -2.44 -10.38
N GLN A 30 -10.04 -2.82 -10.53
CA GLN A 30 -9.62 -4.08 -11.17
C GLN A 30 -9.56 -5.28 -10.23
N THR A 31 -9.67 -5.06 -8.91
CA THR A 31 -9.51 -6.12 -7.90
C THR A 31 -10.80 -6.33 -7.13
N ASP A 32 -11.47 -7.47 -7.35
CA ASP A 32 -12.75 -7.81 -6.71
C ASP A 32 -12.68 -7.79 -5.18
N ASP A 33 -11.61 -8.34 -4.62
CA ASP A 33 -11.35 -8.35 -3.18
C ASP A 33 -11.34 -6.93 -2.56
N LEU A 34 -10.75 -5.95 -3.25
CA LEU A 34 -10.75 -4.55 -2.80
C LEU A 34 -12.14 -3.91 -2.86
N ARG A 35 -13.04 -4.42 -3.71
CA ARG A 35 -14.42 -3.93 -3.86
C ARG A 35 -15.38 -4.61 -2.89
N GLN A 36 -15.31 -5.94 -2.79
CA GLN A 36 -16.33 -6.80 -2.18
C GLN A 36 -15.76 -7.79 -1.14
N GLY A 37 -14.44 -7.94 -1.06
CA GLY A 37 -13.80 -8.86 -0.12
C GLY A 37 -14.12 -8.54 1.33
N ALA A 38 -14.26 -9.60 2.14
CA ALA A 38 -14.56 -9.50 3.55
C ALA A 38 -13.48 -8.71 4.29
N PHE A 39 -13.89 -7.80 5.16
CA PHE A 39 -12.99 -7.02 5.99
C PHE A 39 -12.63 -7.80 7.26
N ALA A 40 -11.34 -7.89 7.59
CA ALA A 40 -10.89 -8.35 8.90
C ALA A 40 -9.67 -7.56 9.36
N TRP A 41 -9.65 -7.16 10.64
CA TRP A 41 -8.47 -6.56 11.26
C TRP A 41 -7.31 -7.54 11.29
N TRP A 42 -6.10 -7.02 11.16
CA TRP A 42 -4.89 -7.80 11.23
C TRP A 42 -3.86 -7.11 12.11
N GLU A 43 -3.51 -7.75 13.22
CA GLU A 43 -2.49 -7.27 14.13
C GLU A 43 -1.08 -7.62 13.60
N LEU A 44 -0.30 -6.59 13.23
CA LEU A 44 1.11 -6.72 12.84
C LEU A 44 2.07 -6.00 13.80
N GLY A 45 1.54 -5.22 14.73
CA GLY A 45 2.33 -4.52 15.74
C GLY A 45 1.64 -3.24 16.22
N PRO A 46 2.09 -2.69 17.37
CA PRO A 46 1.40 -1.57 18.03
C PRO A 46 1.42 -0.24 17.25
N GLN A 47 2.32 -0.11 16.28
CA GLN A 47 2.44 1.07 15.42
C GLN A 47 2.10 0.75 13.95
N VAL A 48 1.37 -0.34 13.70
CA VAL A 48 0.97 -0.77 12.36
C VAL A 48 -0.54 -0.88 12.31
N LEU A 49 -1.17 -0.09 11.42
CA LEU A 49 -2.57 -0.29 11.07
C LEU A 49 -2.62 -1.30 9.92
N ALA A 50 -3.16 -2.49 10.16
CA ALA A 50 -3.33 -3.48 9.11
C ALA A 50 -4.71 -4.13 9.11
N PHE A 51 -5.19 -4.42 7.92
CA PHE A 51 -6.45 -5.12 7.70
C PHE A 51 -6.44 -5.86 6.37
N THR A 52 -7.32 -6.84 6.25
CA THR A 52 -7.55 -7.61 5.03
C THR A 52 -8.89 -7.26 4.40
N ARG A 53 -8.98 -7.52 3.11
CA ARG A 53 -10.13 -7.40 2.22
C ARG A 53 -10.08 -8.64 1.33
N GLY A 54 -10.66 -9.76 1.77
CA GLY A 54 -10.48 -11.05 1.10
C GLY A 54 -9.00 -11.47 1.06
N GLY A 55 -8.47 -11.76 -0.13
CA GLY A 55 -7.07 -12.11 -0.37
C GLY A 55 -6.11 -10.91 -0.45
N VAL A 56 -6.58 -9.68 -0.23
CA VAL A 56 -5.74 -8.47 -0.24
C VAL A 56 -5.59 -7.89 1.16
N ALA A 57 -4.43 -7.36 1.51
CA ALA A 57 -4.19 -6.63 2.75
C ALA A 57 -3.78 -5.19 2.48
N CYS A 58 -4.14 -4.30 3.40
CA CYS A 58 -3.61 -2.96 3.52
C CYS A 58 -2.81 -2.89 4.82
N VAL A 59 -1.57 -2.41 4.74
CA VAL A 59 -0.66 -2.25 5.88
C VAL A 59 -0.14 -0.83 5.87
N VAL A 60 -0.27 -0.10 6.98
CA VAL A 60 0.24 1.27 7.15
C VAL A 60 1.18 1.26 8.35
N ASN A 61 2.46 1.54 8.11
CA ASN A 61 3.46 1.63 9.17
C ASN A 61 3.58 3.06 9.69
N LEU A 62 3.30 3.26 10.98
CA LEU A 62 3.37 4.53 11.68
C LEU A 62 4.57 4.61 12.65
N GLY A 63 5.41 3.56 12.68
CA GLY A 63 6.49 3.41 13.66
C GLY A 63 7.80 2.96 13.03
N ASP A 64 8.49 2.03 13.69
CA ASP A 64 9.76 1.51 13.20
C ASP A 64 9.55 0.56 12.01
N PRO A 65 10.55 0.36 11.15
CA PRO A 65 10.45 -0.50 9.98
C PRO A 65 9.94 -1.91 10.32
N VAL A 66 8.94 -2.38 9.59
CA VAL A 66 8.31 -3.69 9.82
C VAL A 66 8.51 -4.64 8.64
N ARG A 67 8.41 -5.94 8.92
CA ARG A 67 8.47 -6.99 7.90
C ARG A 67 7.06 -7.33 7.42
N LEU A 68 6.86 -7.22 6.12
CA LEU A 68 5.69 -7.72 5.43
C LEU A 68 5.73 -9.27 5.38
N PRO A 69 4.57 -9.93 5.30
CA PRO A 69 4.49 -11.39 5.25
C PRO A 69 5.26 -11.97 4.07
N ALA A 70 6.03 -13.02 4.35
CA ALA A 70 6.73 -13.76 3.31
C ALA A 70 5.74 -14.32 2.27
N GLY A 71 6.14 -14.24 1.00
CA GLY A 71 5.33 -14.71 -0.13
C GLY A 71 4.18 -13.79 -0.53
N SER A 72 3.94 -12.68 0.17
CA SER A 72 2.99 -11.67 -0.32
C SER A 72 3.56 -10.92 -1.54
N GLU A 73 2.67 -10.58 -2.47
CA GLU A 73 3.00 -9.73 -3.62
C GLU A 73 2.62 -8.28 -3.31
N VAL A 74 3.55 -7.35 -3.48
CA VAL A 74 3.31 -5.92 -3.29
C VAL A 74 2.62 -5.35 -4.52
N LEU A 75 1.37 -4.89 -4.36
CA LEU A 75 0.55 -4.31 -5.43
C LEU A 75 0.73 -2.80 -5.55
N LEU A 76 0.92 -2.12 -4.42
CA LEU A 76 1.07 -0.67 -4.33
C LEU A 76 1.83 -0.30 -3.07
N THR A 77 2.70 0.71 -3.15
CA THR A 77 3.31 1.37 -1.99
C THR A 77 3.16 2.88 -2.10
N SER A 78 3.05 3.57 -0.96
CA SER A 78 2.96 5.03 -0.92
C SER A 78 4.31 5.74 -1.03
N ALA A 79 5.40 4.99 -0.89
CA ALA A 79 6.78 5.47 -1.02
C ALA A 79 7.65 4.41 -1.71
N ALA A 80 8.82 4.83 -2.18
CA ALA A 80 9.81 3.92 -2.75
C ALA A 80 10.27 2.89 -1.70
N THR A 81 10.39 1.64 -2.11
CA THR A 81 10.90 0.54 -1.28
C THR A 81 12.32 0.20 -1.67
N ASP A 82 13.10 -0.37 -0.74
CA ASP A 82 14.40 -0.95 -1.06
C ASP A 82 14.22 -2.15 -2.02
N PRO A 83 14.79 -2.10 -3.24
CA PRO A 83 14.66 -3.20 -4.20
C PRO A 83 15.38 -4.48 -3.74
N THR A 84 16.31 -4.39 -2.79
CA THR A 84 17.00 -5.53 -2.20
C THR A 84 16.23 -6.18 -1.05
N ASP A 85 15.24 -5.46 -0.49
CA ASP A 85 14.39 -5.91 0.61
C ASP A 85 12.93 -5.46 0.42
N PRO A 86 12.22 -5.98 -0.61
CA PRO A 86 10.89 -5.51 -0.98
C PRO A 86 9.80 -5.84 0.05
N LEU A 87 10.11 -6.69 1.04
CA LEU A 87 9.23 -7.02 2.16
C LEU A 87 9.51 -6.17 3.40
N ARG A 88 10.39 -5.17 3.30
CA ARG A 88 10.56 -4.15 4.32
C ARG A 88 9.59 -2.99 4.06
N LEU A 89 8.80 -2.66 5.07
CA LEU A 89 7.96 -1.47 5.06
C LEU A 89 8.54 -0.44 6.02
N ASP A 90 9.14 0.61 5.47
CA ASP A 90 9.68 1.72 6.26
C ASP A 90 8.58 2.54 6.95
N ARG A 91 9.00 3.43 7.86
CA ARG A 91 8.11 4.37 8.56
C ARG A 91 7.32 5.22 7.56
N ASP A 92 6.11 5.61 7.94
CA ASP A 92 5.22 6.49 7.17
C ASP A 92 4.90 5.96 5.76
N THR A 93 4.99 4.64 5.58
CA THR A 93 4.72 3.97 4.32
C THR A 93 3.53 3.03 4.44
N ALA A 94 2.64 3.10 3.45
CA ALA A 94 1.54 2.16 3.28
C ALA A 94 1.84 1.20 2.12
N ALA A 95 1.41 -0.06 2.27
CA ALA A 95 1.49 -1.07 1.23
C ALA A 95 0.15 -1.81 1.08
N TRP A 96 -0.23 -2.08 -0.18
CA TRP A 96 -1.28 -3.05 -0.51
C TRP A 96 -0.64 -4.33 -0.97
N LEU A 97 -1.05 -5.45 -0.39
CA LEU A 97 -0.46 -6.76 -0.61
C LEU A 97 -1.49 -7.74 -1.11
N ARG A 98 -1.13 -8.57 -2.08
CA ARG A 98 -1.85 -9.82 -2.33
C ARG A 98 -1.27 -10.89 -1.43
N LEU A 99 -2.13 -11.46 -0.59
CA LEU A 99 -1.77 -12.57 0.30
C LEU A 99 -1.89 -13.88 -0.48
N LEU A 100 -0.87 -14.74 -0.39
CA LEU A 100 -1.02 -16.11 -0.85
C LEU A 100 -2.00 -16.82 0.08
N SER A 101 -3.15 -17.22 -0.45
CA SER A 101 -4.05 -18.14 0.22
C SER A 101 -3.28 -19.45 0.40
N ARG A 102 -3.04 -19.89 1.64
CA ARG A 102 -2.69 -21.30 1.86
C ARG A 102 -3.88 -22.13 1.38
N ARG A 103 -3.67 -22.93 0.33
CA ARG A 103 -4.55 -24.08 0.07
C ARG A 103 -4.50 -25.04 1.24
#